data_AF-A0A839DUN4-F1
#
_entry.id   AF-A0A839DUN4-F1
#
_cell.length_a   1.000
_cell.length_b   1.000
_cell.length_c   1.000
_cell.angle_alpha   90.00
_cell.angle_beta   90.00
_cell.angle_gamma   90.00
#
_symmetry.space_group_name_H-M   'P 1'
#
loop_
_entity.id
_entity.type
_entity.pdbx_description
1 polymer ?
#
loop_
_entity_poly.entity_id
_entity_poly.type
_entity_poly.pdbx_seq_one_letter_code
_entity_poly.pdbx_strand_id
1 'polypeptide(L)'
;MARLTSTAGMIPLVTGIATATALSGAAVFTVASAGCEDPGRYRVRGGVVELVGGCVTRQDFPPAPVPDPPVRHPLGVDTTVTAPVLRP
;
A
#
# COMPACT_ATOMS: atom_id res chain seq x y z
N MET A 1 36.04 34.72 6.79
CA MET A 1 35.75 33.39 7.40
C MET A 1 34.69 33.58 8.47
N ALA A 2 33.43 33.70 8.05
CA ALA A 2 32.33 34.00 8.97
C ALA A 2 31.92 32.73 9.73
N ARG A 3 32.13 32.73 11.05
CA ARG A 3 31.54 31.74 11.96
C ARG A 3 30.04 32.03 12.07
N LEU A 4 29.24 31.50 11.15
CA LEU A 4 27.77 31.48 11.23
C LEU A 4 27.24 30.23 11.96
N THR A 5 28.10 29.43 12.59
CA THR A 5 27.91 27.98 12.68
C THR A 5 27.44 27.42 14.03
N SER A 6 26.53 28.10 14.75
CA SER A 6 25.85 27.41 15.88
C SER A 6 24.34 27.58 15.87
N THR A 7 23.82 28.80 15.67
CA THR A 7 22.38 29.06 15.62
C THR A 7 21.77 28.89 14.22
N ALA A 8 22.54 29.13 13.15
CA ALA A 8 22.02 29.04 11.78
C ALA A 8 21.75 27.59 11.32
N GLY A 9 22.36 26.58 11.95
CA GLY A 9 22.12 25.16 11.66
C GLY A 9 20.98 24.53 12.45
N MET A 10 20.60 25.12 13.59
CA MET A 10 19.51 24.62 14.44
C MET A 10 18.14 24.90 13.81
N ILE A 11 17.96 26.08 13.22
CA ILE A 11 16.70 26.47 12.57
C ILE A 11 16.28 25.45 11.50
N PRO A 12 17.11 25.11 10.48
CA PRO A 12 16.73 24.12 9.48
C PRO A 12 16.49 22.72 10.06
N LEU A 13 17.26 22.31 11.09
CA LEU A 13 17.06 21.03 11.77
C LEU A 13 15.70 20.95 12.46
N VAL A 14 15.35 21.97 13.25
CA VAL A 14 14.07 22.04 13.97
C VAL A 14 12.91 22.07 12.98
N THR A 15 13.01 22.84 11.89
CA THR A 15 11.98 22.85 10.85
C THR A 15 11.84 21.50 10.16
N GLY A 16 12.96 20.79 9.92
CA GLY A 16 12.95 19.44 9.35
C GLY A 16 12.27 18.42 10.26
N ILE A 17 12.58 18.44 11.56
CA ILE A 17 11.95 17.55 12.55
C ILE A 17 10.45 17.86 12.67
N ALA A 18 10.08 19.14 12.73
CA ALA A 18 8.69 19.55 12.81
C ALA A 18 7.89 19.11 11.58
N THR A 19 8.42 19.31 10.38
CA THR A 19 7.78 18.86 9.13
C THR A 19 7.67 17.35 9.03
N ALA A 20 8.72 16.61 9.38
CA ALA A 20 8.69 15.15 9.41
C ALA A 20 7.61 14.64 10.37
N THR A 21 7.54 15.21 11.58
CA THR A 21 6.56 14.83 12.60
C THR A 21 5.13 15.16 12.14
N ALA A 22 4.93 16.33 11.52
CA ALA A 22 3.64 16.71 10.95
C ALA A 22 3.21 15.76 9.83
N LEU A 23 4.12 15.36 8.93
CA LEU A 23 3.85 14.38 7.87
C LEU A 23 3.53 12.99 8.42
N SER A 24 4.30 12.52 9.41
CA SER A 24 4.02 11.24 10.08
C SER A 24 2.67 11.27 10.80
N GLY A 25 2.36 12.36 11.50
CA GLY A 25 1.08 12.57 12.14
C GLY A 25 -0.07 12.58 11.14
N ALA A 26 0.07 13.29 10.02
CA ALA A 26 -0.92 13.32 8.95
C ALA A 26 -1.18 11.93 8.36
N ALA A 27 -0.14 11.12 8.17
CA ALA A 27 -0.29 9.75 7.68
C ALA A 27 -1.09 8.88 8.65
N VAL A 28 -0.72 8.88 9.94
CA VAL A 28 -1.43 8.11 10.98
C VAL A 28 -2.87 8.61 11.12
N PHE A 29 -3.07 9.94 11.15
CA PHE A 29 -4.40 10.54 11.20
C PHE A 29 -5.25 10.13 10.00
N THR A 30 -4.68 10.08 8.80
CA THR A 30 -5.40 9.65 7.59
C THR A 30 -5.84 8.19 7.71
N VAL A 31 -4.99 7.29 8.21
CA VAL A 31 -5.37 5.89 8.42
C VAL A 31 -6.45 5.76 9.51
N ALA A 32 -6.34 6.51 10.59
CA ALA A 32 -7.32 6.50 11.67
C ALA A 32 -8.66 7.14 11.27
N SER A 33 -8.64 8.19 10.45
CA SER A 33 -9.84 8.89 9.94
C SER A 33 -10.47 8.21 8.73
N ALA A 34 -9.69 7.45 7.96
CA ALA A 34 -10.19 6.40 7.08
C ALA A 34 -10.78 5.22 7.87
N GLY A 35 -10.86 5.37 9.20
CA GLY A 35 -11.52 4.48 10.14
C GLY A 35 -12.71 3.81 9.47
N CYS A 36 -12.62 2.49 9.46
CA CYS A 36 -13.66 1.55 9.07
C CYS A 36 -14.89 1.62 9.99
N GLU A 37 -15.12 2.77 10.62
CA GLU A 37 -16.19 3.09 11.56
C GLU A 37 -17.54 3.15 10.84
N ASP A 38 -17.53 3.45 9.54
CA ASP A 38 -18.68 3.25 8.68
C ASP A 38 -18.71 1.75 8.29
N PRO A 39 -19.71 0.97 8.73
CA PRO A 39 -19.83 -0.45 8.41
C PRO A 39 -20.02 -0.70 6.90
N GLY A 40 -20.03 0.35 6.09
CA GLY A 40 -20.34 0.29 4.68
C GLY A 40 -21.79 -0.06 4.46
N ARG A 41 -22.19 -0.06 3.20
CA ARG A 41 -23.55 -0.37 2.78
C ARG A 41 -23.52 -1.42 1.69
N TYR A 42 -24.27 -2.49 1.88
CA TYR A 42 -24.50 -3.49 0.85
C TYR A 42 -25.43 -2.91 -0.21
N ARG A 43 -24.99 -2.96 -1.47
CA ARG A 43 -25.78 -2.57 -2.65
C ARG A 43 -25.87 -3.75 -3.60
N VAL A 44 -27.08 -4.03 -4.08
CA VAL A 44 -27.27 -5.05 -5.11
C VAL A 44 -27.09 -4.40 -6.48
N ARG A 45 -26.15 -4.89 -7.28
CA ARG A 45 -25.88 -4.42 -8.64
C ARG A 45 -25.72 -5.62 -9.56
N GLY A 46 -26.50 -5.69 -10.64
CA GLY A 46 -26.36 -6.78 -11.62
C GLY A 46 -26.54 -8.20 -11.06
N GLY A 47 -27.28 -8.36 -9.96
CA GLY A 47 -27.50 -9.65 -9.30
C GLY A 47 -26.43 -10.06 -8.29
N VAL A 48 -25.41 -9.24 -8.05
CA VAL A 48 -24.40 -9.45 -7.00
C VAL A 48 -24.54 -8.41 -5.88
N VAL A 49 -24.18 -8.81 -4.66
CA VAL A 49 -24.15 -7.93 -3.49
C VAL A 49 -22.74 -7.34 -3.37
N GLU A 50 -22.63 -6.03 -3.49
CA GLU A 50 -21.38 -5.28 -3.34
C GLU A 50 -21.37 -4.54 -2.00
N LEU A 51 -20.29 -4.66 -1.23
CA LEU A 51 -20.06 -3.83 -0.06
C LEU A 51 -19.38 -2.53 -0.50
N VAL A 52 -20.05 -1.40 -0.29
CA VAL A 52 -19.52 -0.07 -0.68
C VAL A 52 -19.19 0.73 0.56
N GLY A 53 -17.97 1.26 0.63
CA GLY A 53 -17.54 2.18 1.68
C GLY A 53 -17.26 1.55 3.05
N GLY A 54 -17.33 0.22 3.17
CA GLY A 54 -16.89 -0.50 4.37
C GLY A 54 -15.50 -1.10 4.16
N CYS A 55 -14.72 -1.21 5.24
CA CYS A 55 -13.49 -2.00 5.19
C CYS A 55 -13.80 -3.49 5.33
N VAL A 56 -13.07 -4.30 4.58
CA VAL A 56 -13.08 -5.76 4.70
C VAL A 56 -11.81 -6.22 5.41
N THR A 57 -11.96 -7.09 6.40
CA THR A 57 -10.85 -7.71 7.12
C THR A 57 -10.53 -9.07 6.48
N ARG A 58 -9.34 -9.62 6.75
CA ARG A 58 -8.99 -10.97 6.27
C ARG A 58 -9.96 -12.05 6.77
N GLN A 59 -10.63 -11.83 7.90
CA GLN A 59 -11.56 -12.80 8.48
C GLN A 59 -12.89 -12.86 7.69
N ASP A 60 -13.18 -11.82 6.91
CA ASP A 60 -14.37 -11.75 6.06
C ASP A 60 -14.20 -12.51 4.74
N PHE A 61 -12.98 -12.97 4.43
CA PHE A 61 -12.68 -13.75 3.24
C PHE A 61 -12.53 -15.23 3.57
N PRO A 62 -13.00 -16.13 2.69
CA PRO A 62 -12.68 -17.54 2.79
C PRO A 62 -11.16 -17.72 2.72
N PRO A 63 -10.60 -18.76 3.38
CA PRO A 63 -9.18 -19.07 3.32
C PRO A 63 -8.72 -19.18 1.87
N ALA A 64 -7.53 -18.63 1.59
CA ALA A 64 -6.95 -18.69 0.25
C ALA A 64 -6.92 -20.14 -0.24
N PRO A 65 -7.23 -20.39 -1.53
CA PRO A 65 -7.11 -21.72 -2.10
C PRO A 65 -5.71 -22.27 -1.83
N VAL A 66 -5.64 -23.50 -1.31
CA VAL A 66 -4.37 -24.22 -1.24
C VAL A 66 -3.86 -24.34 -2.67
N PRO A 67 -2.64 -23.88 -2.98
CA PRO A 67 -2.08 -24.02 -4.32
C PRO A 67 -2.16 -25.49 -4.71
N ASP A 68 -2.75 -25.76 -5.87
CA ASP A 68 -2.66 -27.10 -6.44
C ASP A 68 -1.18 -27.50 -6.51
N PRO A 69 -0.86 -28.78 -6.21
CA PRO A 69 0.50 -29.26 -6.39
C PRO A 69 0.96 -28.91 -7.81
N PRO A 70 2.21 -28.46 -8.00
CA PRO A 70 2.68 -28.05 -9.31
C PRO A 70 2.38 -29.15 -10.32
N VAL A 71 1.46 -28.87 -11.24
CA VAL A 71 1.17 -29.76 -12.35
C VAL A 71 2.47 -29.85 -13.12
N ARG A 72 3.10 -31.04 -13.10
CA ARG A 72 4.24 -31.31 -13.96
C ARG A 72 3.71 -31.30 -15.38
N HIS A 73 3.71 -30.13 -16.01
CA HIS A 73 3.58 -30.04 -17.45
C HIS A 73 4.74 -30.85 -18.03
N PRO A 74 4.47 -31.88 -18.86
CA PRO A 74 5.55 -32.56 -19.57
C PRO A 74 6.33 -31.50 -20.33
N LEU A 75 7.63 -31.40 -20.04
CA LEU A 75 8.58 -30.54 -20.73
C LEU A 75 8.39 -30.72 -22.24
N GLY A 76 7.91 -29.68 -22.91
CA GLY A 76 7.63 -29.74 -24.34
C GLY A 76 6.93 -28.52 -24.95
N VAL A 77 6.87 -27.37 -24.26
CA VAL A 77 6.56 -26.10 -24.91
C VAL A 77 7.53 -25.05 -24.38
N ASP A 78 8.54 -24.75 -25.20
CA ASP A 78 9.36 -23.56 -25.07
C ASP A 78 8.44 -22.32 -25.17
N THR A 79 7.92 -21.84 -24.03
CA THR A 79 7.64 -20.42 -23.88
C THR A 79 8.81 -19.80 -23.15
N THR A 80 9.89 -19.61 -23.90
CA THR A 80 10.89 -18.60 -23.60
C THR A 80 10.16 -17.27 -23.46
N VAL A 81 9.84 -16.93 -22.21
CA VAL A 81 9.56 -15.55 -21.78
C VAL A 81 10.79 -14.77 -22.19
N THR A 82 10.70 -14.15 -23.36
CA THR A 82 11.72 -13.26 -23.89
C THR A 82 11.84 -12.13 -22.90
N ALA A 83 12.94 -12.12 -22.15
CA ALA A 83 13.37 -10.97 -21.38
C ALA A 83 13.33 -9.73 -22.31
N PRO A 84 12.90 -8.55 -21.83
CA PRO A 84 12.98 -7.34 -22.63
C PRO A 84 14.45 -7.04 -22.87
N VAL A 85 14.93 -7.36 -24.08
CA VAL A 85 16.25 -6.95 -24.55
C VAL A 85 16.25 -5.42 -24.60
N LEU A 86 17.17 -4.85 -23.80
CA LEU A 86 17.58 -3.46 -23.82
C LEU A 86 17.79 -3.01 -25.28
N ARG A 87 17.02 -2.01 -25.76
CA ARG A 87 17.28 -1.34 -27.04
C ARG A 87 18.23 -0.14 -26.81
N PRO A 88 19.18 0.11 -27.74
CA PRO A 88 20.17 1.18 -27.64
C PRO A 88 19.57 2.59 -27.78
#